data_AF-A0A7R9VHF5-F1
#
_entry.id   AF-A0A7R9VHF5-F1
#
_cell.length_a   1.000
_cell.length_b   1.000
_cell.length_c   1.000
_cell.angle_alpha   90.00
_cell.angle_beta   90.00
_cell.angle_gamma   90.00
#
_symmetry.space_group_name_H-M   'P 1'
#
loop_
_entity.id
_entity.type
_entity.pdbx_description
1 polymer ?
#
loop_
_entity_poly.entity_id
_entity_poly.type
_entity_poly.pdbx_seq_one_letter_code
_entity_poly.pdbx_strand_id
1 'polypeptide(L)'
;AFEMTEAFLTVTFVVEAGVSELYNDNDLLLISKDDPYSDDPNVQLHLLGFLESHSGSQGLVVKCLVSDESQAGNVRGTQRVRAMRAGLQTKQSTWHLLKLSNMSTITREWIALQHAHLCPFADILLSGKPRALHESRHMDIPPGMRAVMDAQCNVSQMDALKAGLDGTPVVLIQGPPGTGKTRTILNLLSVVMHSAHKGALALEVRAAKAAAASGCGGASSGLGEDDKMRLWARQAPWLLGKLSPRDVVRPEPNVPVADMRGNDFFGLLRRAAPIAVTKNAGPKAHVLVCAPSNSALDEIVIRIMKSGLMDASGNMYSPSVVRV
;
A
#
# COMPACT_ATOMS: atom_id res chain seq x y z
N ALA A 1 -11.71 -22.92 22.54
CA ALA A 1 -10.31 -23.30 22.85
C ALA A 1 -9.58 -22.04 23.30
N PHE A 2 -8.44 -22.17 23.99
CA PHE A 2 -7.63 -21.01 24.35
C PHE A 2 -6.14 -21.31 24.21
N GLU A 3 -5.36 -20.29 23.88
CA GLU A 3 -3.90 -20.31 23.76
C GLU A 3 -3.34 -19.07 24.47
N MET A 4 -2.22 -19.21 25.19
CA MET A 4 -1.57 -18.10 25.87
C MET A 4 -0.21 -17.83 25.23
N THR A 5 -0.02 -16.62 24.73
CA THR A 5 1.23 -16.19 24.08
C THR A 5 1.66 -14.88 24.71
N GLU A 6 2.80 -14.90 25.40
CA GLU A 6 3.27 -13.78 26.23
C GLU A 6 2.20 -13.31 27.25
N ALA A 7 1.79 -12.04 27.17
CA ALA A 7 0.77 -11.42 28.01
C ALA A 7 -0.67 -11.57 27.47
N PHE A 8 -0.83 -12.14 26.27
CA PHE A 8 -2.11 -12.24 25.60
C PHE A 8 -2.73 -13.62 25.75
N LEU A 9 -4.05 -13.61 25.99
CA LEU A 9 -4.90 -14.80 25.97
C LEU A 9 -5.73 -14.76 24.69
N THR A 10 -5.55 -15.74 23.83
CA THR A 10 -6.38 -15.95 22.65
C THR A 10 -7.49 -16.93 23.00
N VAL A 11 -8.74 -16.53 22.77
CA VAL A 11 -9.94 -17.30 23.11
C VAL A 11 -10.79 -17.46 21.87
N THR A 12 -11.21 -18.68 21.58
CA THR A 12 -12.22 -18.94 20.55
C THR A 12 -13.61 -18.94 21.17
N PHE A 13 -14.41 -17.93 20.84
CA PHE A 13 -15.84 -17.89 21.17
C PHE A 13 -16.64 -18.61 20.09
N VAL A 14 -17.58 -19.45 20.51
CA VAL A 14 -18.53 -20.09 19.59
C VAL A 14 -19.83 -19.32 19.67
N VAL A 15 -20.27 -18.78 18.54
CA VAL A 15 -21.51 -17.99 18.43
C VAL A 15 -22.58 -18.76 17.65
N GLU A 16 -23.83 -18.31 17.75
CA GLU A 16 -24.93 -18.87 16.97
C GLU A 16 -24.69 -18.73 15.46
N ALA A 17 -25.35 -19.58 14.68
CA ALA A 17 -25.21 -19.57 13.23
C ALA A 17 -25.62 -18.20 12.65
N GLY A 18 -24.79 -17.65 11.75
CA GLY A 18 -24.99 -16.33 11.16
C GLY A 18 -24.49 -15.14 12.01
N VAL A 19 -24.33 -15.29 13.33
CA VAL A 19 -23.84 -14.20 14.20
C VAL A 19 -22.39 -13.84 13.89
N SER A 20 -21.58 -14.82 13.48
CA SER A 20 -20.19 -14.62 13.10
C SER A 20 -19.99 -13.60 11.97
N GLU A 21 -20.98 -13.44 11.09
CA GLU A 21 -20.95 -12.55 9.92
C GLU A 21 -21.12 -11.06 10.30
N LEU A 22 -21.57 -10.77 11.52
CA LEU A 22 -21.72 -9.41 12.03
C LEU A 22 -20.37 -8.79 12.46
N TYR A 23 -19.35 -9.64 12.59
CA TYR A 23 -18.02 -9.29 13.06
C TYR A 23 -17.00 -9.41 11.94
N ASN A 24 -16.12 -8.42 11.84
CA ASN A 24 -15.04 -8.36 10.87
C ASN A 24 -13.70 -8.48 11.58
N ASP A 25 -12.69 -8.98 10.87
CA ASP A 25 -11.31 -8.93 11.34
C ASP A 25 -10.94 -7.50 11.74
N ASN A 26 -10.12 -7.39 12.78
CA ASN A 26 -9.71 -6.14 13.42
C ASN A 26 -10.82 -5.39 14.17
N ASP A 27 -11.98 -6.01 14.42
CA ASP A 27 -12.97 -5.43 15.33
C ASP A 27 -12.47 -5.41 16.77
N LEU A 28 -12.64 -4.28 17.43
CA LEU A 28 -12.49 -4.12 18.88
C LEU A 28 -13.82 -4.46 19.54
N LEU A 29 -13.78 -5.37 20.50
CA LEU A 29 -14.93 -5.93 21.19
C LEU A 29 -14.86 -5.59 22.67
N LEU A 30 -16.01 -5.31 23.27
CA LEU A 30 -16.22 -5.43 24.71
C LEU A 30 -16.71 -6.84 25.01
N ILE A 31 -16.00 -7.55 25.87
CA ILE A 31 -16.36 -8.86 26.37
C ILE A 31 -16.83 -8.67 27.81
N SER A 32 -18.06 -9.04 28.13
CA SER A 32 -18.63 -8.90 29.47
C SER A 32 -19.32 -10.17 29.94
N LYS A 33 -19.31 -10.42 31.25
CA LYS A 33 -19.98 -11.58 31.82
C LYS A 33 -21.51 -11.45 31.77
N ASP A 34 -21.98 -10.23 32.01
CA ASP A 34 -23.40 -9.88 31.98
C ASP A 34 -23.71 -9.04 30.74
N ASP A 35 -24.99 -8.97 30.39
CA ASP A 35 -25.49 -8.16 29.28
C ASP A 35 -25.15 -6.67 29.51
N PRO A 36 -24.35 -6.04 28.63
CA PRO A 36 -23.97 -4.64 28.77
C PRO A 36 -25.15 -3.67 28.68
N TYR A 37 -26.32 -4.11 28.21
CA TYR A 37 -27.55 -3.32 28.14
C TYR A 37 -28.54 -3.57 29.28
N SER A 38 -28.19 -4.42 30.25
CA SER A 38 -29.05 -4.65 31.41
C SER A 38 -29.09 -3.44 32.36
N ASP A 39 -30.12 -3.34 33.21
CA ASP A 39 -30.31 -2.21 34.12
C ASP A 39 -29.24 -2.14 35.24
N ASP A 40 -28.64 -3.28 35.61
CA ASP A 40 -27.59 -3.38 36.64
C ASP A 40 -26.54 -4.45 36.26
N PRO A 41 -25.70 -4.19 35.23
CA PRO A 41 -24.73 -5.17 34.76
C PRO A 41 -23.58 -5.30 35.76
N ASN A 42 -23.02 -6.50 35.91
CA ASN A 42 -21.75 -6.66 36.63
C ASN A 42 -20.61 -5.91 35.90
N VAL A 43 -20.36 -4.69 36.35
CA VAL A 43 -19.31 -3.81 35.85
C VAL A 43 -17.89 -4.28 36.20
N GLN A 44 -17.72 -5.36 36.96
CA GLN A 44 -16.38 -5.86 37.30
C GLN A 44 -15.85 -6.85 36.27
N LEU A 45 -16.70 -7.67 35.64
CA LEU A 45 -16.25 -8.72 34.74
C LEU A 45 -16.40 -8.32 33.28
N HIS A 46 -15.56 -7.38 32.84
CA HIS A 46 -15.44 -7.00 31.45
C HIS A 46 -13.98 -6.73 31.03
N LEU A 47 -13.70 -6.87 29.73
CA LEU A 47 -12.44 -6.45 29.12
C LEU A 47 -12.60 -6.16 27.64
N LEU A 48 -11.57 -5.54 27.06
CA LEU A 48 -11.46 -5.33 25.63
C LEU A 48 -10.78 -6.54 24.97
N GLY A 49 -11.38 -7.02 23.88
CA GLY A 49 -10.85 -8.05 23.01
C GLY A 49 -10.64 -7.53 21.60
N PHE A 50 -9.63 -8.04 20.92
CA PHE A 50 -9.35 -7.76 19.51
C PHE A 50 -9.65 -9.00 18.69
N LEU A 51 -10.57 -8.91 17.72
CA LEU A 51 -10.89 -10.02 16.83
C LEU A 51 -9.77 -10.21 15.79
N GLU A 52 -8.97 -11.27 15.96
CA GLU A 52 -7.86 -11.58 15.06
C GLU A 52 -8.32 -12.30 13.80
N SER A 53 -9.25 -13.26 13.93
CA SER A 53 -9.73 -14.05 12.80
C SER A 53 -11.02 -14.83 13.12
N HIS A 54 -11.63 -15.39 12.08
CA HIS A 54 -12.70 -16.39 12.20
C HIS A 54 -12.15 -17.82 12.20
N SER A 55 -12.77 -18.69 13.00
CA SER A 55 -12.50 -20.13 13.05
C SER A 55 -13.75 -20.89 12.60
N GLY A 56 -13.83 -21.20 11.31
CA GLY A 56 -15.03 -21.79 10.71
C GLY A 56 -16.20 -20.80 10.61
N SER A 57 -17.43 -21.29 10.53
CA SER A 57 -18.63 -20.46 10.35
C SER A 57 -19.18 -19.83 11.63
N GLN A 58 -18.72 -20.29 12.79
CA GLN A 58 -19.27 -19.91 14.10
C GLN A 58 -18.21 -19.55 15.14
N GLY A 59 -16.92 -19.62 14.80
CA GLY A 59 -15.83 -19.34 15.72
C GLY A 59 -15.29 -17.93 15.54
N LEU A 60 -15.20 -17.17 16.64
CA LEU A 60 -14.51 -15.88 16.70
C LEU A 60 -13.23 -16.05 17.52
N VAL A 61 -12.06 -15.81 16.91
CA VAL A 61 -10.76 -15.90 17.58
C VAL A 61 -10.39 -14.52 18.10
N VAL A 62 -10.56 -14.31 19.41
CA VAL A 62 -10.41 -13.01 20.04
C VAL A 62 -9.19 -13.02 20.96
N LYS A 63 -8.32 -12.04 20.78
CA LYS A 63 -7.13 -11.82 21.58
C LYS A 63 -7.38 -10.77 22.64
N CYS A 64 -7.05 -11.12 23.87
CA CYS A 64 -7.29 -10.30 25.05
C CYS A 64 -5.98 -10.08 25.79
N LEU A 65 -5.72 -8.86 26.25
CA LEU A 65 -4.58 -8.59 27.13
C LEU A 65 -5.00 -8.93 28.57
N VAL A 66 -4.44 -10.01 29.12
CA VAL A 66 -4.82 -10.52 30.43
C VAL A 66 -3.56 -10.79 31.26
N SER A 67 -2.72 -9.77 31.48
CA SER A 67 -1.49 -9.85 32.29
C SER A 67 -1.63 -9.09 33.61
N ASP A 68 -1.12 -9.66 34.70
CA ASP A 68 -1.07 -9.02 36.02
C ASP A 68 -0.22 -7.72 35.98
N GLU A 69 0.83 -7.70 35.15
CA GLU A 69 1.74 -6.55 34.98
C GLU A 69 1.02 -5.34 34.37
N SER A 70 -0.02 -5.57 33.55
CA SER A 70 -0.83 -4.51 32.95
C SER A 70 -1.57 -3.66 34.00
N GLN A 71 -1.67 -4.15 35.24
CA GLN A 71 -2.31 -3.48 36.37
C GLN A 71 -1.35 -3.35 37.56
N ALA A 72 -0.04 -3.29 37.32
CA ALA A 72 0.96 -3.11 38.37
C ALA A 72 0.63 -1.88 39.25
N GLY A 73 0.62 -2.08 40.57
CA GLY A 73 0.23 -1.04 41.53
C GLY A 73 -1.29 -0.87 41.74
N ASN A 74 -2.13 -1.53 40.95
CA ASN A 74 -3.60 -1.51 41.09
C ASN A 74 -4.12 -2.88 41.56
N VAL A 75 -4.33 -3.04 42.87
CA VAL A 75 -4.80 -4.30 43.49
C VAL A 75 -6.17 -4.72 42.94
N ARG A 76 -7.12 -3.78 42.83
CA ARG A 76 -8.46 -4.05 42.29
C ARG A 76 -8.40 -4.47 40.81
N GLY A 77 -7.59 -3.76 40.02
CA GLY A 77 -7.35 -4.10 38.62
C GLY A 77 -6.73 -5.48 38.45
N THR A 78 -5.76 -5.83 39.28
CA THR A 78 -5.10 -7.15 39.26
C THR A 78 -6.07 -8.27 39.61
N GLN A 79 -6.91 -8.09 40.65
CA GLN A 79 -7.96 -9.05 41.00
C GLN A 79 -8.96 -9.24 39.85
N ARG A 80 -9.37 -8.14 39.20
CA ARG A 80 -10.24 -8.18 38.02
C ARG A 80 -9.63 -8.95 36.86
N VAL A 81 -8.37 -8.68 36.52
CA VAL A 81 -7.66 -9.38 35.43
C VAL A 81 -7.57 -10.88 35.71
N ARG A 82 -7.28 -11.28 36.95
CA ARG A 82 -7.25 -12.69 37.35
C ARG A 82 -8.63 -13.35 37.25
N ALA A 83 -9.68 -12.67 37.69
CA ALA A 83 -11.06 -13.15 37.59
C ALA A 83 -11.48 -13.31 36.12
N MET A 84 -11.15 -12.35 35.26
CA MET A 84 -11.39 -12.44 33.82
C MET A 84 -10.62 -13.59 33.17
N ARG A 85 -9.33 -13.77 33.51
CA ARG A 85 -8.51 -14.88 33.02
C ARG A 85 -9.16 -16.23 33.37
N ALA A 86 -9.51 -16.42 34.64
CA ALA A 86 -10.13 -17.65 35.12
C ALA A 86 -11.48 -17.91 34.45
N GLY A 87 -12.31 -16.86 34.30
CA GLY A 87 -13.61 -16.96 33.65
C GLY A 87 -13.50 -17.34 32.16
N LEU A 88 -12.59 -16.71 31.41
CA LEU A 88 -12.39 -17.00 29.98
C LEU A 88 -11.80 -18.39 29.71
N GLN A 89 -11.05 -18.94 30.67
CA GLN A 89 -10.49 -20.30 30.58
C GLN A 89 -11.48 -21.38 31.04
N THR A 90 -12.58 -21.00 31.67
CA THR A 90 -13.60 -21.95 32.14
C THR A 90 -14.33 -22.54 30.94
N LYS A 91 -14.38 -23.88 30.88
CA LYS A 91 -15.09 -24.58 29.80
C LYS A 91 -16.58 -24.23 29.84
N GLN A 92 -17.18 -24.03 28.67
CA GLN A 92 -18.61 -23.71 28.50
C GLN A 92 -19.07 -22.43 29.21
N SER A 93 -18.15 -21.51 29.54
CA SER A 93 -18.54 -20.19 30.06
C SER A 93 -19.25 -19.37 28.98
N THR A 94 -20.37 -18.75 29.33
CA THR A 94 -21.10 -17.80 28.48
C THR A 94 -20.62 -16.37 28.71
N TRP A 95 -20.50 -15.60 27.63
CA TRP A 95 -20.04 -14.22 27.62
C TRP A 95 -20.84 -13.43 26.59
N HIS A 96 -21.07 -12.15 26.88
CA HIS A 96 -21.62 -11.20 25.94
C HIS A 96 -20.48 -10.53 25.17
N LEU A 97 -20.67 -10.40 23.86
CA LEU A 97 -19.75 -9.71 22.95
C LEU A 97 -20.47 -8.49 22.37
N LEU A 98 -19.88 -7.32 22.57
CA LEU A 98 -20.35 -6.07 21.99
C LEU A 98 -19.28 -5.49 21.08
N LYS A 99 -19.60 -5.34 19.79
CA LYS A 99 -18.72 -4.66 18.83
C LYS A 99 -18.67 -3.17 19.13
N LEU A 100 -17.46 -2.65 19.37
CA LEU A 100 -17.23 -1.22 19.62
C LEU A 100 -16.89 -0.47 18.33
N SER A 101 -15.86 -0.93 17.62
CA SER A 101 -15.37 -0.28 16.39
C SER A 101 -14.43 -1.20 15.61
N ASN A 102 -14.13 -0.88 14.36
CA ASN A 102 -13.07 -1.55 13.60
C ASN A 102 -11.76 -0.77 13.72
N MET A 103 -10.67 -1.45 14.06
CA MET A 103 -9.37 -0.84 14.33
C MET A 103 -8.50 -0.65 13.08
N SER A 104 -8.93 -1.09 11.90
CA SER A 104 -8.12 -1.06 10.67
C SER A 104 -7.53 0.32 10.37
N THR A 105 -8.32 1.39 10.50
CA THR A 105 -7.85 2.77 10.23
C THR A 105 -6.80 3.20 11.26
N ILE A 106 -7.09 3.02 12.55
CA ILE A 106 -6.19 3.40 13.65
C ILE A 106 -4.88 2.63 13.55
N THR A 107 -4.94 1.33 13.27
CA THR A 107 -3.75 0.48 13.11
C THR A 107 -2.89 0.94 11.94
N ARG A 108 -3.50 1.31 10.80
CA ARG A 108 -2.75 1.84 9.64
C ARG A 108 -2.07 3.17 9.95
N GLU A 109 -2.77 4.09 10.63
CA GLU A 109 -2.22 5.38 11.06
C GLU A 109 -1.06 5.20 12.05
N TRP A 110 -1.23 4.32 13.03
CA TRP A 110 -0.20 4.00 14.00
C TRP A 110 1.05 3.41 13.34
N ILE A 111 0.89 2.43 12.44
CA ILE A 111 2.01 1.85 11.69
C ILE A 111 2.73 2.90 10.85
N ALA A 112 1.98 3.79 10.18
CA ALA A 112 2.57 4.88 9.41
C ALA A 112 3.39 5.84 10.29
N LEU A 113 2.90 6.14 11.50
CA LEU A 113 3.62 6.98 12.47
C LEU A 113 4.91 6.31 12.96
N GLN A 114 4.86 5.03 13.32
CA GLN A 114 6.05 4.27 13.77
C GLN A 114 7.14 4.24 12.70
N HIS A 115 6.75 4.22 11.43
CA HIS A 115 7.67 4.18 10.29
C HIS A 115 7.85 5.54 9.60
N ALA A 116 7.39 6.64 10.20
CA ALA A 116 7.46 7.97 9.59
C ALA A 116 8.92 8.39 9.30
N HIS A 117 9.88 7.89 10.08
CA HIS A 117 11.32 8.09 9.89
C HIS A 117 11.86 7.51 8.56
N LEU A 118 11.15 6.56 7.94
CA LEU A 118 11.51 5.99 6.64
C LEU A 118 11.01 6.84 5.46
N CYS A 119 10.19 7.86 5.71
CA CYS A 119 9.66 8.72 4.66
C CYS A 119 10.79 9.59 4.05
N PRO A 120 11.07 9.50 2.73
CA PRO A 120 12.19 10.22 2.10
C PRO A 120 12.11 11.76 2.18
N PHE A 121 10.92 12.28 2.50
CA PHE A 121 10.60 13.70 2.60
C PHE A 121 10.02 14.04 4.00
N ALA A 122 10.35 13.25 5.02
CA ALA A 122 9.94 13.50 6.41
C ALA A 122 10.34 14.90 6.91
N ASP A 123 11.53 15.36 6.54
CA ASP A 123 12.02 16.71 6.86
C ASP A 123 11.12 17.81 6.32
N ILE A 124 10.61 17.65 5.09
CA ILE A 124 9.68 18.59 4.46
C ILE A 124 8.34 18.58 5.22
N LEU A 125 7.83 17.39 5.56
CA LEU A 125 6.58 17.25 6.29
C LEU A 125 6.64 17.85 7.70
N LEU A 126 7.76 17.67 8.41
CA LEU A 126 7.95 18.17 9.77
C LEU A 126 8.27 19.66 9.82
N SER A 127 9.06 20.17 8.87
CA SER A 127 9.48 21.58 8.85
C SER A 127 8.50 22.50 8.14
N GLY A 128 7.64 21.95 7.26
CA GLY A 128 6.80 22.73 6.35
C GLY A 128 7.60 23.54 5.32
N LYS A 129 8.91 23.30 5.19
CA LYS A 129 9.79 24.04 4.30
C LYS A 129 10.19 23.20 3.09
N PRO A 130 10.09 23.73 1.87
CA PRO A 130 10.54 23.02 0.68
C PRO A 130 12.06 22.85 0.71
N ARG A 131 12.54 21.69 0.27
CA ARG A 131 13.98 21.44 0.07
C ARG A 131 14.46 22.18 -1.19
N ALA A 132 15.67 22.72 -1.16
CA ALA A 132 16.32 23.25 -2.36
C ALA A 132 16.43 22.15 -3.43
N LEU A 133 16.08 22.50 -4.68
CA LEU A 133 16.02 21.56 -5.79
C LEU A 133 17.42 21.04 -6.16
N HIS A 134 17.50 19.76 -6.53
CA HIS A 134 18.61 19.25 -7.33
C HIS A 134 18.25 19.46 -8.80
N GLU A 135 19.09 20.16 -9.56
CA GLU A 135 18.87 20.58 -10.97
C GLU A 135 18.59 19.40 -11.94
N SER A 136 18.79 18.16 -11.53
CA SER A 136 18.81 16.98 -12.40
C SER A 136 17.48 16.25 -12.59
N ARG A 137 16.36 16.72 -12.01
CA ARG A 137 15.06 15.99 -12.04
C ARG A 137 13.91 16.70 -12.75
N HIS A 138 14.19 17.71 -13.56
CA HIS A 138 13.14 18.35 -14.36
C HIS A 138 12.60 17.39 -15.43
N MET A 139 11.28 17.24 -15.45
CA MET A 139 10.56 16.50 -16.47
C MET A 139 9.87 17.50 -17.41
N ASP A 140 9.84 17.19 -18.71
CA ASP A 140 9.16 18.05 -19.69
C ASP A 140 7.84 17.43 -20.15
N ILE A 141 6.83 18.29 -20.37
CA ILE A 141 5.59 17.91 -21.03
C ILE A 141 5.88 17.66 -22.51
N PRO A 142 5.55 16.47 -23.06
CA PRO A 142 5.71 16.17 -24.48
C PRO A 142 5.02 17.20 -25.39
N PRO A 143 5.60 17.57 -26.55
CA PRO A 143 5.07 18.65 -27.39
C PRO A 143 3.63 18.45 -27.86
N GLY A 144 3.24 17.22 -28.22
CA GLY A 144 1.87 16.91 -28.65
C GLY A 144 0.86 17.11 -27.53
N MET A 145 1.16 16.58 -26.34
CA MET A 145 0.37 16.81 -25.13
C MET A 145 0.31 18.30 -24.75
N ARG A 146 1.42 19.03 -24.86
CA ARG A 146 1.49 20.46 -24.53
C ARG A 146 0.52 21.29 -25.37
N ALA A 147 0.46 21.05 -26.68
CA ALA A 147 -0.46 21.78 -27.56
C ALA A 147 -1.93 21.62 -27.15
N VAL A 148 -2.32 20.41 -26.73
CA VAL A 148 -3.68 20.13 -26.24
C VAL A 148 -3.91 20.81 -24.88
N MET A 149 -2.94 20.74 -23.97
CA MET A 149 -3.03 21.33 -22.64
C MET A 149 -3.11 22.86 -22.67
N ASP A 150 -2.32 23.52 -23.53
CA ASP A 150 -2.35 24.98 -23.68
C ASP A 150 -3.72 25.48 -24.19
N ALA A 151 -4.45 24.66 -24.95
CA ALA A 151 -5.81 25.00 -25.40
C ALA A 151 -6.90 24.72 -24.35
N GLN A 152 -6.67 23.76 -23.45
CA GLN A 152 -7.70 23.23 -22.55
C GLN A 152 -7.57 23.65 -21.09
N CYS A 153 -6.37 24.08 -20.68
CA CYS A 153 -6.07 24.48 -19.31
C CYS A 153 -5.97 26.00 -19.21
N ASN A 154 -6.37 26.54 -18.07
CA ASN A 154 -6.05 27.93 -17.75
C ASN A 154 -4.61 28.07 -17.24
N VAL A 155 -4.15 29.31 -17.05
CA VAL A 155 -2.77 29.60 -16.62
C VAL A 155 -2.44 28.93 -15.28
N SER A 156 -3.33 28.99 -14.29
CA SER A 156 -3.08 28.40 -12.97
C SER A 156 -3.02 26.87 -12.99
N GLN A 157 -3.80 26.22 -13.85
CA GLN A 157 -3.73 24.78 -14.09
C GLN A 157 -2.41 24.41 -14.77
N MET A 158 -1.96 25.19 -15.76
CA MET A 158 -0.67 24.96 -16.42
C MET A 158 0.51 25.14 -15.48
N ASP A 159 0.47 26.14 -14.59
CA ASP A 159 1.52 26.35 -13.60
C ASP A 159 1.54 25.24 -12.54
N ALA A 160 0.37 24.74 -12.13
CA ALA A 160 0.28 23.57 -11.26
C ALA A 160 0.88 22.31 -11.90
N LEU A 161 0.71 22.11 -13.21
CA LEU A 161 1.34 21.00 -13.94
C LEU A 161 2.86 21.15 -13.97
N LYS A 162 3.38 22.34 -14.30
CA LYS A 162 4.84 22.59 -14.32
C LYS A 162 5.46 22.37 -12.93
N ALA A 163 4.83 22.88 -11.87
CA ALA A 163 5.29 22.69 -10.50
C ALA A 163 5.38 21.20 -10.12
N GLY A 164 4.47 20.37 -10.61
CA GLY A 164 4.50 18.91 -10.43
C GLY A 164 5.67 18.21 -11.15
N LEU A 165 6.28 18.84 -12.14
CA LEU A 165 7.37 18.29 -12.96
C LEU A 165 8.75 18.86 -12.61
N ASP A 166 8.80 19.85 -11.72
CA ASP A 166 10.04 20.52 -11.33
C ASP A 166 10.97 19.65 -10.45
N GLY A 167 10.58 18.40 -10.17
CA GLY A 167 11.36 17.47 -9.36
C GLY A 167 11.25 17.73 -7.85
N THR A 168 10.38 18.65 -7.43
CA THR A 168 10.07 18.92 -6.03
C THR A 168 9.42 17.68 -5.39
N PRO A 169 9.94 17.16 -4.26
CA PRO A 169 9.38 15.96 -3.62
C PRO A 169 7.92 16.10 -3.16
N VAL A 170 7.51 17.31 -2.75
CA VAL A 170 6.16 17.62 -2.28
C VAL A 170 5.69 18.90 -2.96
N VAL A 171 4.54 18.82 -3.63
CA VAL A 171 3.90 19.95 -4.33
C VAL A 171 2.49 20.11 -3.79
N LEU A 172 2.12 21.35 -3.45
CA LEU A 172 0.78 21.69 -2.97
C LEU A 172 0.02 22.41 -4.08
N ILE A 173 -1.07 21.79 -4.55
CA ILE A 173 -1.97 22.39 -5.53
C ILE A 173 -3.26 22.77 -4.81
N GLN A 174 -3.48 24.07 -4.62
CA GLN A 174 -4.69 24.59 -4.00
C GLN A 174 -5.71 25.00 -5.08
N GLY A 175 -6.97 24.62 -4.89
CA GLY A 175 -8.05 25.01 -5.78
C GLY A 175 -9.35 25.29 -5.03
N PRO A 176 -9.92 26.50 -5.12
CA PRO A 176 -11.28 26.78 -4.66
C PRO A 176 -12.34 25.83 -5.25
N PRO A 177 -13.59 25.83 -4.73
CA PRO A 177 -14.69 25.08 -5.33
C PRO A 177 -14.88 25.45 -6.81
N GLY A 178 -15.09 24.46 -7.68
CA GLY A 178 -15.33 24.67 -9.10
C GLY A 178 -14.10 24.95 -9.99
N THR A 179 -12.88 25.06 -9.44
CA THR A 179 -11.67 25.41 -10.25
C THR A 179 -11.04 24.25 -11.03
N GLY A 180 -11.75 23.13 -11.16
CA GLY A 180 -11.30 22.00 -11.99
C GLY A 180 -10.15 21.18 -11.40
N LYS A 181 -9.99 21.11 -10.07
CA LYS A 181 -8.96 20.29 -9.39
C LYS A 181 -8.85 18.87 -9.96
N THR A 182 -9.98 18.18 -10.10
CA THR A 182 -10.00 16.81 -10.65
C THR A 182 -9.49 16.76 -12.09
N ARG A 183 -9.80 17.77 -12.91
CA ARG A 183 -9.24 17.88 -14.28
C ARG A 183 -7.72 18.09 -14.23
N THR A 184 -7.23 18.95 -13.34
CA THR A 184 -5.79 19.15 -13.12
C THR A 184 -5.09 17.85 -12.72
N ILE A 185 -5.71 17.04 -11.84
CA ILE A 185 -5.16 15.74 -11.45
C ILE A 185 -5.05 14.79 -12.65
N LEU A 186 -6.09 14.69 -13.49
CA LEU A 186 -6.05 13.84 -14.70
C LEU A 186 -4.98 14.27 -15.70
N ASN A 187 -4.82 15.58 -15.87
CA ASN A 187 -3.76 16.14 -16.70
C ASN A 187 -2.39 15.81 -16.10
N LEU A 188 -2.21 15.97 -14.78
CA LEU A 188 -0.96 15.64 -14.09
C LEU A 188 -0.62 14.15 -14.23
N LEU A 189 -1.60 13.26 -14.09
CA LEU A 189 -1.42 11.83 -14.35
C LEU A 189 -0.96 11.56 -15.79
N SER A 190 -1.57 12.23 -16.76
CA SER A 190 -1.18 12.09 -18.17
C SER A 190 0.28 12.48 -18.38
N VAL A 191 0.69 13.62 -17.81
CA VAL A 191 2.08 14.07 -17.90
C VAL A 191 3.03 13.13 -17.16
N VAL A 192 2.76 12.77 -15.91
CA VAL A 192 3.67 11.92 -15.11
C VAL A 192 3.88 10.55 -15.77
N MET A 193 2.85 10.00 -16.42
CA MET A 193 2.93 8.71 -17.11
C MET A 193 3.71 8.75 -18.43
N HIS A 194 3.83 9.91 -19.09
CA HIS A 194 4.47 10.06 -20.42
C HIS A 194 5.60 11.09 -20.49
N SER A 195 5.90 11.74 -19.38
CA SER A 195 7.01 12.67 -19.30
C SER A 195 8.32 11.88 -19.33
N ALA A 196 9.32 12.44 -20.01
CA ALA A 196 10.67 11.93 -20.01
C ALA A 196 11.60 12.95 -19.35
N HIS A 197 12.75 12.48 -18.88
CA HIS A 197 13.79 13.37 -18.37
C HIS A 197 14.18 14.43 -19.40
N LYS A 198 14.38 15.66 -18.94
CA LYS A 198 14.79 16.80 -19.76
C LYS A 198 15.99 16.45 -20.65
N GLY A 199 15.81 16.57 -21.96
CA GLY A 199 16.80 16.21 -22.99
C GLY A 199 16.58 14.85 -23.68
N ALA A 200 15.91 13.89 -23.03
CA ALA A 200 15.60 12.59 -23.64
C ALA A 200 14.59 12.72 -24.80
N LEU A 201 13.57 13.55 -24.63
CA LEU A 201 12.58 13.87 -25.68
C LEU A 201 13.22 14.55 -26.89
N ALA A 202 14.21 15.43 -26.68
CA ALA A 202 14.92 16.09 -27.77
C ALA A 202 15.82 15.11 -28.55
N LEU A 203 16.41 14.14 -27.85
CA LEU A 203 17.18 13.04 -28.44
C LEU A 203 16.27 12.06 -29.20
N GLU A 204 15.09 11.73 -28.68
CA GLU A 204 14.11 10.87 -29.34
C GLU A 204 13.55 11.54 -30.61
N VAL A 205 13.24 12.84 -30.58
CA VAL A 205 12.80 13.58 -31.78
C VAL A 205 13.92 13.65 -32.83
N ARG A 206 15.18 13.82 -32.42
CA ARG A 206 16.34 13.74 -33.33
C ARG A 206 16.53 12.34 -33.89
N ALA A 207 16.39 11.30 -33.08
CA ALA A 207 16.49 9.90 -33.48
C ALA A 207 15.35 9.49 -34.42
N ALA A 208 14.12 9.93 -34.17
CA ALA A 208 12.96 9.70 -35.03
C ALA A 208 13.10 10.42 -36.38
N LYS A 209 13.62 11.65 -36.40
CA LYS A 209 13.97 12.35 -37.65
C LYS A 209 15.10 11.67 -38.41
N ALA A 210 16.12 11.17 -37.70
CA ALA A 210 17.22 10.42 -38.31
C ALA A 210 16.74 9.07 -38.88
N ALA A 211 15.87 8.36 -38.17
CA ALA A 211 15.26 7.10 -38.61
C ALA A 211 14.30 7.28 -39.81
N ALA A 212 13.54 8.37 -39.83
CA ALA A 212 12.71 8.75 -40.97
C ALA A 212 13.55 9.14 -42.20
N ALA A 213 14.74 9.71 -41.99
CA ALA A 213 15.69 10.02 -43.06
C ALA A 213 16.47 8.79 -43.57
N SER A 214 16.62 7.73 -42.77
CA SER A 214 17.36 6.52 -43.13
C SER A 214 16.51 5.39 -43.73
N GLY A 215 15.21 5.60 -43.94
CA GLY A 215 14.34 4.67 -44.69
C GLY A 215 14.14 3.27 -44.07
N CYS A 216 14.56 3.04 -42.83
CA CYS A 216 14.47 1.74 -42.15
C CYS A 216 13.15 1.59 -41.38
N GLY A 217 12.03 1.58 -42.11
CA GLY A 217 10.69 1.33 -41.58
C GLY A 217 10.24 -0.13 -41.67
N GLY A 218 11.11 -1.09 -41.34
CA GLY A 218 10.80 -2.53 -41.42
C GLY A 218 10.42 -3.15 -40.06
N ALA A 219 9.28 -3.84 -40.02
CA ALA A 219 8.78 -4.60 -38.88
C ALA A 219 9.83 -5.57 -38.30
N SER A 220 9.89 -5.67 -36.97
CA SER A 220 10.83 -6.52 -36.23
C SER A 220 10.67 -8.01 -36.58
N SER A 221 11.70 -8.62 -37.16
CA SER A 221 11.83 -10.08 -37.25
C SER A 221 12.06 -10.68 -35.86
N GLY A 222 11.38 -11.77 -35.55
CA GLY A 222 11.48 -12.46 -34.25
C GLY A 222 12.88 -13.02 -33.99
N LEU A 223 13.23 -13.17 -32.71
CA LEU A 223 14.50 -13.77 -32.25
C LEU A 223 14.70 -15.17 -32.86
N GLY A 224 15.91 -15.42 -33.37
CA GLY A 224 16.34 -16.73 -33.88
C GLY A 224 16.30 -17.81 -32.81
N GLU A 225 16.15 -19.07 -33.22
CA GLU A 225 16.03 -20.20 -32.29
C GLU A 225 17.24 -20.38 -31.38
N ASP A 226 18.45 -20.10 -31.88
CA ASP A 226 19.68 -20.20 -31.10
C ASP A 226 19.73 -19.17 -29.95
N ASP A 227 19.25 -17.95 -30.20
CA ASP A 227 19.18 -16.90 -29.17
C ASP A 227 18.13 -17.25 -28.10
N LYS A 228 17.00 -17.84 -28.51
CA LYS A 228 15.99 -18.35 -27.58
C LYS A 228 16.56 -19.46 -26.71
N MET A 229 17.26 -20.42 -27.31
CA MET A 229 17.83 -21.56 -26.59
C MET A 229 18.92 -21.11 -25.59
N ARG A 230 19.75 -20.15 -25.98
CA ARG A 230 20.77 -19.55 -25.09
C ARG A 230 20.15 -18.78 -23.91
N LEU A 231 19.06 -18.04 -24.14
CA LEU A 231 18.34 -17.32 -23.09
C LEU A 231 17.64 -18.28 -22.12
N TRP A 232 17.01 -19.35 -22.63
CA TRP A 232 16.43 -20.40 -21.80
C TRP A 232 17.46 -21.08 -20.91
N ALA A 233 18.62 -21.44 -21.45
CA ALA A 233 19.70 -22.04 -20.67
C ALA A 233 20.21 -21.13 -19.54
N ARG A 234 20.20 -19.80 -19.73
CA ARG A 234 20.54 -18.83 -18.67
C ARG A 234 19.48 -18.72 -17.58
N GLN A 235 18.22 -18.94 -17.89
CA GLN A 235 17.10 -18.79 -16.94
C GLN A 235 16.71 -20.06 -16.22
N ALA A 236 17.14 -21.22 -16.73
CA ALA A 236 16.94 -22.53 -16.10
C ALA A 236 18.27 -23.21 -15.74
N PRO A 237 19.12 -22.60 -14.89
CA PRO A 237 20.42 -23.15 -14.51
C PRO A 237 20.32 -24.55 -13.87
N TRP A 238 19.19 -24.89 -13.25
CA TRP A 238 18.92 -26.20 -12.65
C TRP A 238 18.89 -27.34 -13.67
N LEU A 239 18.52 -27.08 -14.93
CA LEU A 239 18.59 -28.08 -16.02
C LEU A 239 20.04 -28.43 -16.38
N LEU A 240 21.00 -27.59 -16.01
CA LEU A 240 22.44 -27.77 -16.23
C LEU A 240 23.18 -28.13 -14.93
N GLY A 241 22.46 -28.55 -13.89
CA GLY A 241 23.03 -28.93 -12.60
C GLY A 241 23.60 -27.77 -11.77
N LYS A 242 23.28 -26.52 -12.13
CA LYS A 242 23.70 -25.32 -11.37
C LYS A 242 22.60 -24.90 -10.39
N LEU A 243 22.99 -24.58 -9.15
CA LEU A 243 22.08 -24.10 -8.10
C LEU A 243 21.40 -22.80 -8.53
N SER A 244 20.11 -22.64 -8.20
CA SER A 244 19.40 -21.40 -8.50
C SER A 244 19.91 -20.27 -7.58
N PRO A 245 20.02 -19.02 -8.04
CA PRO A 245 20.41 -17.90 -7.19
C PRO A 245 19.49 -17.68 -5.97
N ARG A 246 18.26 -18.21 -6.00
CA ARG A 246 17.32 -18.20 -4.87
C ARG A 246 17.69 -19.20 -3.78
N ASP A 247 18.35 -20.31 -4.15
CA ASP A 247 18.78 -21.36 -3.20
C ASP A 247 20.09 -21.03 -2.50
N VAL A 248 20.82 -20.02 -2.99
CA VAL A 248 22.08 -19.50 -2.43
C VAL A 248 21.83 -18.58 -1.23
N VAL A 249 20.65 -17.95 -1.14
CA VAL A 249 20.27 -17.10 -0.01
C VAL A 249 19.38 -17.90 0.94
N ARG A 250 20.00 -18.61 1.88
CA ARG A 250 19.31 -19.22 3.02
C ARG A 250 19.79 -18.53 4.30
N PRO A 251 18.94 -18.35 5.32
CA PRO A 251 19.41 -17.97 6.65
C PRO A 251 20.42 -19.03 7.12
N GLU A 252 21.57 -18.61 7.62
CA GLU A 252 22.51 -19.57 8.20
C GLU A 252 21.87 -20.27 9.40
N PRO A 253 22.00 -21.59 9.53
CA PRO A 253 21.19 -22.40 10.45
C PRO A 253 21.41 -22.09 11.95
N ASN A 254 22.34 -21.19 12.32
CA ASN A 254 22.73 -20.92 13.70
C ASN A 254 22.78 -19.42 14.08
N VAL A 255 22.07 -18.53 13.36
CA VAL A 255 22.02 -17.11 13.78
C VAL A 255 21.05 -16.95 14.96
N PRO A 256 21.48 -16.37 16.10
CA PRO A 256 20.59 -16.12 17.24
C PRO A 256 19.41 -15.23 16.85
N VAL A 257 18.21 -15.55 17.31
CA VAL A 257 16.95 -14.82 16.99
C VAL A 257 17.03 -13.32 17.33
N ALA A 258 17.90 -12.94 18.27
CA ALA A 258 18.15 -11.54 18.62
C ALA A 258 18.83 -10.74 17.49
N ASP A 259 19.70 -11.36 16.70
CA ASP A 259 20.38 -10.75 15.54
C ASP A 259 19.51 -10.77 14.26
N MET A 260 18.39 -11.51 14.24
CA MET A 260 17.40 -11.47 13.16
C MET A 260 16.53 -10.21 13.15
N ARG A 261 16.67 -9.31 14.14
CA ARG A 261 15.94 -8.03 14.19
C ARG A 261 16.46 -7.00 13.18
N GLY A 262 17.61 -7.25 12.56
CA GLY A 262 18.20 -6.39 11.54
C GLY A 262 17.78 -6.78 10.13
N ASN A 263 16.96 -5.93 9.51
CA ASN A 263 16.67 -5.88 8.07
C ASN A 263 15.96 -7.11 7.47
N ASP A 264 14.63 -7.02 7.46
CA ASP A 264 13.74 -7.56 6.42
C ASP A 264 13.14 -8.95 6.61
N PHE A 265 12.40 -9.13 7.70
CA PHE A 265 11.67 -10.36 8.01
C PHE A 265 10.62 -10.77 6.94
N PHE A 266 10.14 -9.82 6.12
CA PHE A 266 9.14 -10.05 5.07
C PHE A 266 9.69 -9.96 3.63
N GLY A 267 10.99 -9.76 3.43
CA GLY A 267 11.56 -9.58 2.09
C GLY A 267 11.13 -8.29 1.36
N LEU A 268 10.60 -7.30 2.09
CA LEU A 268 10.08 -6.03 1.59
C LEU A 268 11.16 -4.95 1.42
N LEU A 269 12.27 -5.05 2.15
CA LEU A 269 13.40 -4.11 2.15
C LEU A 269 14.52 -4.53 1.18
N ARG A 270 14.67 -5.84 0.88
CA ARG A 270 15.46 -6.36 -0.24
C ARG A 270 14.63 -6.35 -1.51
N ARG A 271 14.45 -5.15 -2.07
CA ARG A 271 14.02 -5.00 -3.46
C ARG A 271 15.17 -5.39 -4.38
N ALA A 272 15.34 -6.69 -4.65
CA ALA A 272 16.09 -7.09 -5.83
C ALA A 272 15.40 -6.42 -7.04
N ALA A 273 16.11 -5.53 -7.73
CA ALA A 273 15.53 -4.83 -8.87
C ALA A 273 15.00 -5.88 -9.86
N PRO A 274 13.72 -5.84 -10.25
CA PRO A 274 13.18 -6.82 -11.19
C PRO A 274 13.98 -6.75 -12.49
N ILE A 275 14.63 -7.85 -12.86
CA ILE A 275 15.33 -7.96 -14.13
C ILE A 275 14.29 -8.26 -15.20
N ALA A 276 14.05 -7.29 -16.08
CA ALA A 276 13.08 -7.40 -17.16
C ALA A 276 13.50 -8.50 -18.15
N VAL A 277 12.68 -9.54 -18.24
CA VAL A 277 12.82 -10.61 -19.22
C VAL A 277 11.87 -10.35 -20.38
N THR A 278 12.43 -9.74 -21.43
CA THR A 278 11.91 -9.69 -22.81
C THR A 278 10.43 -9.34 -22.99
N LYS A 279 10.15 -8.04 -23.12
CA LYS A 279 9.42 -7.38 -24.21
C LYS A 279 10.03 -5.97 -24.31
N ASN A 280 9.90 -5.25 -25.42
CA ASN A 280 10.38 -3.87 -25.63
C ASN A 280 9.74 -2.81 -24.68
N ALA A 281 9.36 -3.18 -23.46
CA ALA A 281 8.89 -2.26 -22.44
C ALA A 281 10.02 -2.09 -21.44
N GLY A 282 10.61 -0.90 -21.42
CA GLY A 282 11.34 -0.42 -20.25
C GLY A 282 10.46 -0.46 -18.98
N PRO A 283 11.01 -0.11 -17.80
CA PRO A 283 10.23 -0.10 -16.56
C PRO A 283 8.92 0.68 -16.77
N LYS A 284 7.78 0.00 -16.62
CA LYS A 284 6.47 0.65 -16.67
C LYS A 284 6.34 1.50 -15.41
N ALA A 285 6.24 2.81 -15.58
CA ALA A 285 5.95 3.71 -14.48
C ALA A 285 4.55 3.39 -13.93
N HIS A 286 4.43 3.31 -12.61
CA HIS A 286 3.16 3.18 -11.91
C HIS A 286 2.96 4.41 -11.04
N VAL A 287 1.73 4.94 -11.04
CA VAL A 287 1.36 6.08 -10.20
C VAL A 287 0.32 5.62 -9.19
N LEU A 288 0.58 5.89 -7.92
CA LEU A 288 -0.37 5.68 -6.83
C LEU A 288 -1.22 6.94 -6.66
N VAL A 289 -2.54 6.79 -6.71
CA VAL A 289 -3.50 7.86 -6.46
C VAL A 289 -4.25 7.54 -5.18
N CYS A 290 -4.22 8.47 -4.23
CA CYS A 290 -4.91 8.34 -2.95
C CYS A 290 -5.92 9.48 -2.77
N ALA A 291 -7.03 9.19 -2.10
CA ALA A 291 -8.02 10.17 -1.68
C ALA A 291 -8.53 9.78 -0.28
N PRO A 292 -8.99 10.75 0.54
CA PRO A 292 -9.48 10.46 1.89
C PRO A 292 -10.82 9.71 1.91
N SER A 293 -11.60 9.75 0.82
CA SER A 293 -12.89 9.07 0.72
C SER A 293 -12.99 8.20 -0.54
N ASN A 294 -13.70 7.07 -0.39
CA ASN A 294 -13.95 6.14 -1.50
C ASN A 294 -14.67 6.83 -2.66
N SER A 295 -15.65 7.69 -2.37
CA SER A 295 -16.41 8.42 -3.39
C SER A 295 -15.53 9.38 -4.21
N ALA A 296 -14.53 10.02 -3.59
CA ALA A 296 -13.57 10.84 -4.33
C ALA A 296 -12.67 9.99 -5.24
N LEU A 297 -12.26 8.80 -4.78
CA LEU A 297 -11.53 7.86 -5.62
C LEU A 297 -12.39 7.32 -6.77
N ASP A 298 -13.66 7.00 -6.51
CA ASP A 298 -14.63 6.56 -7.53
C ASP A 298 -14.81 7.62 -8.61
N GLU A 299 -14.95 8.89 -8.22
CA GLU A 299 -15.06 9.99 -9.15
C GLU A 299 -13.85 10.06 -10.10
N ILE A 300 -12.63 9.91 -9.57
CA ILE A 300 -11.39 9.89 -10.36
C ILE A 300 -11.37 8.68 -11.29
N VAL A 301 -11.64 7.48 -10.79
CA VAL A 301 -11.62 6.24 -11.59
C VAL A 301 -12.65 6.31 -12.71
N ILE A 302 -13.88 6.74 -12.42
CA ILE A 302 -14.94 6.90 -13.42
C ILE A 302 -14.53 7.89 -14.51
N ARG A 303 -13.90 9.02 -14.15
CA ARG A 303 -13.40 9.99 -15.13
C ARG A 303 -12.27 9.40 -15.99
N ILE A 304 -11.35 8.64 -15.41
CA ILE A 304 -10.29 7.96 -16.17
C ILE A 304 -10.90 6.93 -17.13
N MET A 305 -11.88 6.14 -16.70
CA MET A 305 -12.52 5.15 -17.55
C MET A 305 -13.35 5.78 -18.68
N LYS A 306 -14.01 6.90 -18.44
CA LYS A 306 -14.85 7.60 -19.43
C LYS A 306 -14.04 8.43 -20.41
N SER A 307 -13.10 9.22 -19.90
CA SER A 307 -12.36 10.20 -20.71
C SER A 307 -11.02 9.67 -21.21
N GLY A 308 -10.42 8.69 -20.52
CA GLY A 308 -9.04 8.27 -20.74
C GLY A 308 -8.03 9.27 -20.16
N LEU A 309 -6.75 8.98 -20.40
CA LEU A 309 -5.61 9.88 -20.17
C LEU A 309 -4.98 10.27 -21.51
N MET A 310 -4.18 11.34 -21.53
CA MET A 310 -3.45 11.76 -22.73
C MET A 310 -2.09 11.04 -22.83
N ASP A 311 -1.74 10.61 -24.04
CA ASP A 311 -0.40 10.12 -24.40
C ASP A 311 0.54 11.28 -24.79
N ALA A 312 1.82 10.96 -25.09
CA ALA A 312 2.82 11.95 -25.47
C ALA A 312 2.48 12.75 -26.76
N SER A 313 1.66 12.17 -27.65
CA SER A 313 1.22 12.80 -28.89
C SER A 313 -0.01 13.69 -28.70
N GLY A 314 -0.64 13.63 -27.52
CA GLY A 314 -1.88 14.35 -27.21
C GLY A 314 -3.15 13.54 -27.52
N ASN A 315 -3.03 12.26 -27.86
CA ASN A 315 -4.18 11.39 -28.09
C ASN A 315 -4.69 10.80 -26.77
N MET A 316 -6.00 10.52 -26.69
CA MET A 316 -6.58 9.86 -25.53
C MET A 316 -6.41 8.35 -25.61
N TYR A 317 -6.05 7.72 -24.49
CA TYR A 317 -5.98 6.27 -24.33
C TYR A 317 -6.54 5.83 -22.97
N SER A 318 -6.94 4.57 -22.87
CA SER A 318 -7.41 3.98 -21.61
C SER A 318 -6.25 3.31 -20.87
N PRO A 319 -5.80 3.85 -19.73
CA PRO A 319 -4.74 3.21 -18.94
C PRO A 319 -5.24 1.96 -18.22
N SER A 320 -4.31 1.07 -17.85
CA SER A 320 -4.62 0.01 -16.89
C SER A 320 -4.76 0.62 -15.49
N VAL A 321 -5.94 0.46 -14.90
CA VAL A 321 -6.27 0.99 -13.57
C VAL A 321 -6.60 -0.17 -12.65
N VAL A 322 -6.04 -0.16 -11.44
CA VAL A 322 -6.39 -1.08 -10.36
C VAL A 322 -6.92 -0.25 -9.20
N ARG A 323 -8.17 -0.50 -8.81
CA ARG A 323 -8.75 0.05 -7.58
C ARG A 323 -8.55 -0.98 -6.47
N VAL A 324 -7.81 -0.59 -5.44
CA VAL A 324 -7.51 -1.40 -4.24
C VAL A 324 -8.50 -1.06 -3.13
#